data_AF-A0A644VEC9-F1
#
_entry.id   AF-A0A644VEC9-F1
#
_cell.length_a   1.000
_cell.length_b   1.000
_cell.length_c   1.000
_cell.angle_alpha   90.00
_cell.angle_beta   90.00
_cell.angle_gamma   90.00
#
_symmetry.space_group_name_H-M   'P 1'
#
loop_
_entity.id
_entity.type
_entity.pdbx_description
1 polymer ?
#
loop_
_entity_poly.entity_id
_entity_poly.type
_entity_poly.pdbx_seq_one_letter_code
_entity_poly.pdbx_strand_id
1 'polypeptide(L)'
;MDVITIESQAYKDLVAKINSIAKFVVEHQSTDATDPDEEWVDSYEVCTFLAISERTLQRLRSQGKISYSLISGKTYYTIAEIKRMLNEKRIRSNEEALQNLINNHQQYVQQRRIAKANK
;
A
#
# COMPACT_ATOMS: atom_id res chain seq x y z
N MET A 1 -9.63 -15.38 45.25
CA MET A 1 -9.66 -15.77 43.82
C MET A 1 -11.11 -16.02 43.52
N ASP A 2 -11.73 -15.10 42.80
CA ASP A 2 -13.16 -15.16 42.54
C ASP A 2 -13.37 -16.01 41.29
N VAL A 3 -14.10 -17.12 41.46
CA VAL A 3 -14.36 -18.08 40.40
C VAL A 3 -15.77 -17.84 39.90
N ILE A 4 -15.89 -17.44 38.64
CA ILE A 4 -17.16 -17.33 37.94
C ILE A 4 -17.34 -18.61 37.13
N THR A 5 -18.42 -19.34 37.38
CA THR A 5 -18.80 -20.53 36.62
C THR A 5 -19.81 -20.16 35.53
N ILE A 6 -19.61 -20.71 34.35
CA ILE A 6 -20.48 -20.51 33.20
C ILE A 6 -20.80 -21.86 32.57
N GLU A 7 -22.00 -21.98 32.01
CA GLU A 7 -22.39 -23.16 31.25
C GLU A 7 -21.45 -23.37 30.04
N SER A 8 -21.05 -24.63 29.81
CA SER A 8 -20.10 -24.98 28.75
C SER A 8 -20.55 -24.51 27.36
N GLN A 9 -21.87 -24.55 27.09
CA GLN A 9 -22.42 -24.10 25.81
C GLN A 9 -22.27 -22.58 25.65
N ALA A 10 -22.62 -21.80 26.67
CA ALA A 10 -22.48 -20.35 26.66
C ALA A 10 -21.02 -19.90 26.48
N TYR A 11 -20.05 -20.63 27.05
CA TYR A 11 -18.63 -20.37 26.81
C TYR A 11 -18.23 -20.60 25.35
N LYS A 12 -18.65 -21.73 24.75
CA LYS A 12 -18.37 -22.04 23.34
C LYS A 12 -18.96 -20.99 22.40
N ASP A 13 -20.18 -20.55 22.66
CA ASP A 13 -20.85 -19.53 21.85
C ASP A 13 -20.13 -18.18 21.97
N LEU A 14 -19.64 -17.84 23.16
CA LEU A 14 -18.85 -16.62 23.39
C LEU A 14 -17.52 -16.68 22.64
N VAL A 15 -16.79 -17.80 22.72
CA VAL A 15 -15.55 -18.02 21.96
C VAL A 15 -15.80 -17.96 20.45
N ALA A 16 -16.89 -18.56 19.96
CA ALA A 16 -17.26 -18.48 18.55
C ALA A 16 -17.49 -17.03 18.10
N LYS A 17 -18.20 -16.23 18.89
CA LYS A 17 -18.40 -14.79 18.62
C LYS A 17 -17.08 -14.01 18.63
N ILE A 18 -16.20 -14.27 19.60
CA ILE A 18 -14.87 -13.65 19.65
C ILE A 18 -14.07 -13.99 18.38
N ASN A 19 -14.09 -15.25 17.96
CA ASN A 19 -13.39 -15.68 16.74
C ASN A 19 -13.98 -15.03 15.48
N SER A 20 -15.30 -14.86 15.40
CA SER A 20 -15.93 -14.11 14.30
C SER A 20 -15.49 -12.65 14.28
N ILE A 21 -15.41 -12.00 15.44
CA ILE A 21 -14.91 -10.62 15.55
C ILE A 21 -13.43 -10.56 15.15
N ALA A 22 -12.60 -11.48 15.65
CA ALA A 22 -11.18 -11.56 15.30
C ALA A 22 -10.99 -11.73 13.79
N LYS A 23 -11.76 -12.63 13.16
CA LYS A 23 -11.75 -12.84 11.71
C LYS A 23 -12.16 -11.57 10.96
N PHE A 24 -13.24 -10.93 11.37
CA PHE A 24 -13.72 -9.68 10.76
C PHE A 24 -12.67 -8.57 10.86
N VAL A 25 -12.04 -8.42 12.03
CA VAL A 25 -10.98 -7.43 12.26
C VAL A 25 -9.75 -7.71 11.40
N VAL A 26 -9.33 -8.97 11.24
CA VAL A 26 -8.21 -9.33 10.35
C VAL A 26 -8.54 -9.04 8.89
N GLU A 27 -9.77 -9.36 8.46
CA GLU A 27 -10.23 -9.08 7.09
C GLU A 27 -10.33 -7.58 6.79
N HIS A 28 -10.65 -6.75 7.80
CA HIS A 28 -10.87 -5.30 7.64
C HIS A 28 -9.72 -4.43 8.18
N GLN A 29 -8.67 -4.99 8.79
CA GLN A 29 -7.48 -4.24 9.21
C GLN A 29 -6.66 -3.72 8.02
N SER A 30 -6.91 -4.25 6.83
CA SER A 30 -6.27 -3.82 5.58
C SER A 30 -7.02 -2.67 4.89
N THR A 31 -8.16 -2.23 5.44
CA THR A 31 -9.02 -1.19 4.85
C THR A 31 -9.16 0.03 5.75
N ASP A 32 -8.08 0.45 6.43
CA ASP A 32 -7.94 1.88 6.68
C ASP A 32 -7.82 2.53 5.30
N ALA A 33 -8.92 3.13 4.87
CA ALA A 33 -9.19 3.70 3.56
C ALA A 33 -8.24 4.87 3.23
N THR A 34 -6.96 4.59 3.06
CA THR A 34 -6.12 5.34 2.13
C THR A 34 -6.34 4.64 0.81
N ASP A 35 -6.97 5.32 -0.15
CA ASP A 35 -7.05 4.83 -1.51
C ASP A 35 -5.64 4.38 -1.92
N PRO A 36 -5.42 3.11 -2.31
CA PRO A 36 -4.10 2.68 -2.77
C PRO A 36 -3.59 3.56 -3.92
N ASP A 37 -4.48 4.23 -4.64
CA ASP A 37 -4.12 5.20 -5.67
C ASP A 37 -3.54 6.51 -5.07
N GLU A 38 -3.77 6.85 -3.80
CA GLU A 38 -3.20 8.03 -3.09
C GLU A 38 -1.84 7.77 -2.42
N GLU A 39 -1.35 6.54 -2.42
CA GLU A 39 -0.06 6.20 -1.81
C GLU A 39 1.11 6.84 -2.60
N TRP A 40 2.12 7.32 -1.87
CA TRP A 40 3.26 8.05 -2.44
C TRP A 40 4.45 7.13 -2.66
N VAL A 41 4.84 6.96 -3.93
CA VAL A 41 6.02 6.20 -4.36
C VAL A 41 7.15 7.12 -4.76
N ASP A 42 8.39 6.71 -4.51
CA ASP A 42 9.56 7.53 -4.87
C ASP A 42 10.01 7.33 -6.33
N SER A 43 10.90 8.21 -6.79
CA SER A 43 11.43 8.12 -8.17
C SER A 43 12.23 6.85 -8.45
N TYR A 44 12.86 6.27 -7.42
CA TYR A 44 13.68 5.07 -7.56
C TYR A 44 12.81 3.83 -7.76
N GLU A 45 11.76 3.67 -6.94
CA GLU A 45 10.76 2.62 -7.07
C GLU A 45 10.11 2.71 -8.45
N VAL A 46 9.67 3.90 -8.86
CA VAL A 46 9.05 4.10 -10.17
C VAL A 46 10.00 3.72 -11.30
N CYS A 47 11.27 4.12 -11.27
CA CYS A 47 12.25 3.76 -12.31
C CYS A 47 12.51 2.25 -12.35
N THR A 48 12.69 1.65 -11.17
CA THR A 48 12.98 0.22 -11.02
C THR A 48 11.85 -0.64 -11.56
N PHE A 49 10.62 -0.37 -11.13
CA PHE A 49 9.49 -1.24 -11.45
C PHE A 49 8.90 -0.96 -12.83
N LEU A 50 8.75 0.32 -13.23
CA LEU A 50 8.26 0.64 -14.58
C LEU A 50 9.32 0.44 -15.66
N ALA A 51 10.57 0.10 -15.31
CA ALA A 51 11.69 -0.02 -16.25
C ALA A 51 11.90 1.26 -17.08
N ILE A 52 11.76 2.41 -16.44
CA ILE A 52 11.98 3.72 -17.06
C ILE A 52 13.24 4.38 -16.53
N SER A 53 13.92 5.09 -17.42
CA SER A 53 15.08 5.87 -17.00
C SER A 53 14.66 7.13 -16.24
N GLU A 54 15.50 7.56 -15.31
CA GLU A 54 15.33 8.83 -14.60
C GLU A 54 15.18 10.02 -15.56
N ARG A 55 15.92 10.00 -16.68
CA ARG A 55 15.82 11.00 -17.75
C ARG A 55 14.42 11.06 -18.37
N THR A 56 13.72 9.93 -18.43
CA THR A 56 12.33 9.87 -18.90
C THR A 56 11.39 10.53 -17.89
N LEU A 57 11.52 10.23 -16.60
CA LEU A 57 10.76 10.90 -15.54
C LEU A 57 11.04 12.41 -15.50
N GLN A 58 12.30 12.82 -15.62
CA GLN A 58 12.68 14.23 -15.67
C GLN A 58 12.01 14.94 -16.86
N ARG A 59 12.02 14.32 -18.05
CA ARG A 59 11.33 14.86 -19.23
C ARG A 59 9.81 14.97 -19.03
N LEU A 60 9.19 13.98 -18.40
CA LEU A 60 7.75 14.01 -18.13
C LEU A 60 7.39 15.13 -17.15
N ARG A 61 8.21 15.34 -16.12
CA ARG A 61 8.05 16.45 -15.18
C ARG A 61 8.24 17.80 -15.85
N SER A 62 9.30 17.98 -16.64
CA SER A 62 9.55 19.26 -17.33
C SER A 62 8.50 19.60 -18.38
N GLN A 63 7.84 18.59 -18.95
CA GLN A 63 6.72 18.75 -19.88
C GLN A 63 5.36 18.92 -19.17
N GLY A 64 5.30 18.85 -17.84
CA GLY A 64 4.05 18.93 -17.08
C GLY A 64 3.10 17.74 -17.32
N LYS A 65 3.62 16.60 -17.77
CA LYS A 65 2.83 15.40 -18.11
C LYS A 65 2.60 14.46 -16.94
N ILE A 66 3.30 14.69 -15.83
CA ILE A 66 3.18 13.89 -14.61
C ILE A 66 3.14 14.82 -13.40
N SER A 67 2.15 14.63 -12.54
CA SER A 67 2.03 15.31 -11.26
C SER A 67 3.08 14.76 -10.28
N TYR A 68 3.77 15.62 -9.53
CA TYR A 68 4.77 15.19 -8.56
C TYR A 68 4.81 16.12 -7.35
N SER A 69 5.32 15.60 -6.23
CA SER A 69 5.57 16.35 -5.01
C SER A 69 7.02 16.24 -4.60
N LEU A 70 7.58 17.34 -4.08
CA LEU A 70 8.91 17.37 -3.49
C LEU A 70 8.79 17.31 -1.97
N ILE A 71 9.31 16.24 -1.38
CA ILE A 71 9.31 16.04 0.07
C ILE A 71 10.77 15.79 0.48
N SER A 72 11.32 16.66 1.32
CA SER A 72 12.71 16.57 1.81
C SER A 72 13.76 16.40 0.71
N GLY A 73 13.58 17.09 -0.42
CA GLY A 73 14.49 17.04 -1.57
C GLY A 73 14.34 15.80 -2.46
N LYS A 74 13.45 14.87 -2.12
CA LYS A 74 13.10 13.71 -2.96
C LYS A 74 11.81 13.95 -3.71
N THR A 75 11.73 13.40 -4.93
CA THR A 75 10.54 13.50 -5.77
C THR A 75 9.67 12.26 -5.59
N TYR A 76 8.40 12.50 -5.28
CA TYR A 76 7.37 11.50 -5.06
C TYR A 76 6.23 11.65 -6.06
N TYR A 77 5.58 10.53 -6.36
CA TYR A 77 4.44 10.44 -7.25
C TYR A 77 3.34 9.64 -6.55
N THR A 78 2.08 9.92 -6.85
CA THR A 78 0.98 9.08 -6.39
C THR A 78 0.79 7.89 -7.34
N ILE A 79 0.32 6.76 -6.83
CA ILE A 79 0.04 5.57 -7.64
C ILE A 79 -1.05 5.87 -8.70
N ALA A 80 -2.05 6.70 -8.37
CA ALA A 80 -3.07 7.23 -9.28
C ALA A 80 -2.45 7.85 -10.53
N GLU A 81 -1.44 8.69 -10.31
CA GLU A 81 -0.78 9.45 -11.36
C GLU A 81 0.05 8.53 -12.26
N ILE A 82 0.76 7.56 -11.67
CA ILE A 82 1.51 6.54 -12.41
C ILE A 82 0.56 5.70 -13.28
N LYS A 83 -0.58 5.29 -12.73
CA LYS A 83 -1.64 4.53 -13.42
C LYS A 83 -2.26 5.33 -14.57
N ARG A 84 -2.55 6.62 -14.37
CA ARG A 84 -3.00 7.53 -15.44
C ARG A 84 -1.99 7.61 -16.57
N MET A 85 -0.71 7.81 -16.24
CA MET A 85 0.37 7.90 -17.21
C MET A 85 0.55 6.62 -18.04
N LEU A 86 0.38 5.44 -17.41
CA LEU A 86 0.39 4.14 -18.08
C LEU A 86 -0.79 4.00 -19.06
N ASN A 87 -2.00 4.37 -18.63
CA ASN A 87 -3.20 4.34 -19.47
C ASN A 87 -3.09 5.27 -20.69
N GLU A 88 -2.45 6.42 -20.54
CA GLU A 88 -2.15 7.34 -21.65
C GLU A 88 -1.06 6.83 -22.61
N LYS A 89 -0.48 5.64 -22.36
CA LYS A 89 0.63 5.03 -23.13
C LYS A 89 1.81 5.99 -23.32
N ARG A 90 2.06 6.87 -22.34
CA ARG A 90 3.20 7.80 -22.36
C ARG A 90 4.55 7.09 -22.25
N ILE A 91 4.52 5.83 -21.81
CA ILE A 91 5.67 4.99 -21.54
C ILE A 91 5.41 3.57 -22.06
N ARG A 92 6.47 2.89 -22.52
CA ARG A 92 6.47 1.46 -22.84
C ARG A 92 6.63 0.60 -21.58
N SER A 93 5.68 0.71 -20.65
CA SER A 93 5.63 -0.13 -19.45
C SER A 93 4.33 -0.94 -19.45
N ASN A 94 4.32 -2.04 -18.70
CA ASN A 94 3.20 -2.98 -18.66
C ASN A 94 2.39 -2.84 -17.37
N GLU A 95 1.13 -3.29 -17.37
CA GLU A 95 0.27 -3.33 -16.18
C GLU A 95 0.89 -4.22 -15.08
N GLU A 96 1.59 -5.28 -15.47
CA GLU A 96 2.33 -6.14 -14.55
C GLU A 96 3.44 -5.39 -13.79
N ALA A 97 4.09 -4.42 -14.43
CA ALA A 97 5.11 -3.59 -13.80
C ALA A 97 4.51 -2.65 -12.74
N LEU A 98 3.29 -2.14 -12.99
CA LEU A 98 2.55 -1.36 -12.00
C LEU A 98 2.18 -2.21 -10.78
N GLN A 99 1.76 -3.44 -11.00
CA GLN A 99 1.35 -4.31 -9.89
C GLN A 99 2.55 -4.74 -9.06
N ASN A 100 3.70 -4.97 -9.69
CA ASN A 100 4.96 -5.21 -8.99
C ASN A 100 5.39 -4.01 -8.14
N LEU A 101 5.23 -2.77 -8.65
CA LEU A 101 5.48 -1.54 -7.88
C LEU A 101 4.58 -1.49 -6.64
N ILE A 102 3.26 -1.64 -6.81
CA ILE A 102 2.28 -1.55 -5.72
C ILE A 102 2.58 -2.61 -4.66
N ASN A 103 2.75 -3.87 -5.08
CA ASN A 103 2.99 -4.98 -4.16
C ASN A 103 4.30 -4.80 -3.37
N ASN A 104 5.37 -4.37 -4.02
CA ASN A 104 6.65 -4.18 -3.34
C ASN A 104 6.60 -3.01 -2.35
N HIS A 105 5.97 -1.90 -2.74
CA HIS A 105 5.80 -0.75 -1.88
C HIS A 105 4.99 -1.10 -0.63
N GLN A 106 3.86 -1.79 -0.80
CA GLN A 106 3.05 -2.28 0.32
C GLN A 106 3.85 -3.22 1.24
N GLN A 107 4.63 -4.15 0.69
CA GLN A 107 5.49 -5.02 1.49
C GLN A 107 6.52 -4.21 2.30
N TYR A 108 7.15 -3.21 1.69
CA TYR A 108 8.10 -2.32 2.38
C TYR A 108 7.43 -1.54 3.53
N VAL A 109 6.24 -0.98 3.29
CA VAL A 109 5.46 -0.27 4.31
C VAL A 109 5.08 -1.21 5.46
N GLN A 110 4.62 -2.42 5.16
CA GLN A 110 4.26 -3.42 6.18
C GLN A 110 5.48 -3.84 7.01
N GLN A 111 6.63 -4.09 6.39
CA GLN A 111 7.88 -4.40 7.10
C GLN A 111 8.28 -3.28 8.07
N ARG A 112 8.12 -2.01 7.66
CA ARG A 112 8.39 -0.87 8.55
C ARG A 112 7.39 -0.75 9.70
N ARG A 113 6.12 -1.07 9.48
CA ARG A 113 5.09 -1.10 10.53
C ARG A 113 5.43 -2.16 11.57
N ILE A 114 5.76 -3.39 11.12
CA ILE A 114 6.17 -4.50 11.99
C ILE A 114 7.42 -4.14 12.79
N ALA A 115 8.45 -3.58 12.14
CA ALA A 115 9.68 -3.16 12.83
C ALA A 115 9.46 -2.07 13.89
N LYS A 116 8.47 -1.19 13.69
CA LYS A 116 8.07 -0.18 14.70
C LYS A 116 7.27 -0.78 15.85
N ALA A 117 6.44 -1.80 15.59
CA ALA A 117 5.65 -2.46 16.63
C ALA A 117 6.49 -3.36 17.54
N ASN A 118 7.62 -3.86 17.04
CA ASN A 118 8.57 -4.71 17.78
C ASN A 118 9.65 -3.93 18.55
N LYS A 119 9.57 -2.60 18.59
CA LYS A 119 10.52 -1.73 19.29
C LYS A 119 9.84 -1.00 20.44
#